data_AF-A0A1D7V3F8-F1
#
_entry.id   AF-A0A1D7V3F8-F1
#
_cell.length_a   1.000
_cell.length_b   1.000
_cell.length_c   1.000
_cell.angle_alpha   90.00
_cell.angle_beta   90.00
_cell.angle_gamma   90.00
#
_symmetry.space_group_name_H-M   'P 1'
#
loop_
_entity.id
_entity.type
_entity.pdbx_description
1 polymer ?
#
loop_
_entity_poly.entity_id
_entity_poly.type
_entity_poly.pdbx_seq_one_letter_code
_entity_poly.pdbx_strand_id
1 'polypeptide(L)'
;MVLLKSIFIFTILILSETELKLIGEQIETNSTISKSEGKFEYTFENSKEGAQALSQKMKELRGTFPSDECIINFSRSDEGYYDKWVRDTPKNFGDTGNLNHLQLADLCKKAHGKE
;
A
#
# COMPACT_ATOMS: atom_id res chain seq x y z
N MET A 1 0.11 4.63 31.40
CA MET A 1 -0.68 4.95 30.20
C MET A 1 0.05 4.33 29.02
N VAL A 2 -0.50 3.29 28.40
CA VAL A 2 0.16 2.65 27.24
C VAL A 2 -0.06 3.59 26.05
N LEU A 3 1.02 4.02 25.39
CA LEU A 3 0.93 4.90 24.24
C LEU A 3 0.36 4.08 23.06
N LEU A 4 -0.89 4.36 22.69
CA LEU A 4 -1.47 3.86 21.44
C LEU A 4 -0.93 4.72 20.29
N LYS A 5 -0.29 4.06 19.33
CA LYS A 5 0.15 4.68 18.08
C LYS A 5 -0.58 3.99 16.94
N SER A 6 -1.47 4.72 16.27
CA SER A 6 -2.11 4.24 15.04
C SER A 6 -1.26 4.64 13.84
N ILE A 7 -1.03 3.69 12.93
CA ILE A 7 -0.32 3.91 11.67
C ILE A 7 -1.11 3.28 10.54
N PHE A 8 -1.15 3.96 9.39
CA PHE A 8 -1.71 3.41 8.17
C PHE A 8 -0.62 2.73 7.35
N ILE A 9 -0.86 1.50 6.94
CA ILE A 9 0.00 0.81 5.99
C ILE A 9 -0.73 0.74 4.66
N PHE A 10 -0.21 1.42 3.64
CA PHE A 10 -0.74 1.39 2.29
C PHE A 10 0.11 0.49 1.40
N THR A 11 -0.55 -0.35 0.61
CA THR A 11 0.07 -1.17 -0.43
C THR A 11 -0.59 -0.81 -1.76
N ILE A 12 0.19 -0.23 -2.66
CA ILE A 12 -0.24 0.17 -4.00
C ILE A 12 0.20 -0.93 -4.97
N LEU A 13 -0.77 -1.55 -5.64
CA LEU A 13 -0.55 -2.56 -6.67
C LEU A 13 -0.78 -1.96 -8.05
N ILE A 14 0.21 -2.06 -8.93
CA ILE A 14 0.02 -1.83 -10.36
C ILE A 14 -0.38 -3.15 -10.98
N LEU A 15 -1.65 -3.27 -11.37
CA LEU A 15 -2.19 -4.54 -11.87
C LEU A 15 -2.05 -4.66 -13.38
N SER A 16 -2.16 -3.54 -14.09
CA SER A 16 -2.01 -3.46 -15.54
C SER A 16 -1.68 -2.04 -15.98
N GLU A 17 -1.53 -1.84 -17.28
CA GLU A 17 -1.39 -0.53 -17.94
C GLU A 17 -2.53 0.45 -17.65
N THR A 18 -3.69 -0.06 -17.19
CA THR A 18 -4.91 0.72 -16.99
C THR A 18 -5.45 0.68 -15.57
N GLU A 19 -4.94 -0.21 -14.71
CA GLU A 19 -5.52 -0.45 -13.38
C GLU A 19 -4.48 -0.39 -12.24
N LEU A 20 -4.81 0.41 -11.22
CA LEU A 20 -4.13 0.48 -9.93
C LEU A 20 -5.06 0.01 -8.82
N LYS A 21 -4.51 -0.65 -7.81
CA LYS A 21 -5.25 -1.03 -6.61
C LYS A 21 -4.53 -0.55 -5.37
N LEU A 22 -5.22 0.24 -4.56
CA LEU A 22 -4.79 0.63 -3.23
C LEU A 22 -5.40 -0.33 -2.23
N ILE A 23 -4.55 -1.03 -1.49
CA ILE A 23 -4.93 -1.77 -0.29
C ILE A 23 -4.40 -0.97 0.88
N GLY A 24 -5.17 -0.86 1.95
CA GLY A 24 -4.60 -0.33 3.17
C GLY A 24 -5.21 -0.92 4.42
N GLU A 25 -4.46 -0.78 5.49
CA GLU A 25 -4.76 -1.34 6.79
C GLU A 25 -4.36 -0.33 7.87
N GLN A 26 -5.30 -0.03 8.77
CA GLN A 26 -5.00 0.75 9.97
C GLN A 26 -4.54 -0.20 11.06
N ILE A 27 -3.36 0.07 11.61
CA ILE A 27 -2.77 -0.72 12.69
C ILE A 27 -2.67 0.15 13.93
N GLU A 28 -3.36 -0.24 14.98
CA GLU A 28 -3.13 0.27 16.32
C GLU A 28 -2.00 -0.52 16.98
N THR A 29 -0.90 0.15 17.27
CA THR A 29 0.22 -0.43 17.99
C THR A 29 0.24 0.08 19.43
N ASN A 30 0.36 -0.84 20.37
CA ASN A 30 0.68 -0.56 21.76
C ASN A 30 2.04 -1.19 22.09
N SER A 31 2.58 -0.99 23.30
CA SER A 31 3.92 -1.46 23.67
C SER A 31 4.18 -2.96 23.52
N THR A 32 3.13 -3.77 23.35
CA THR A 32 3.22 -5.24 23.40
C THR A 32 2.38 -5.94 22.34
N ILE A 33 1.43 -5.25 21.70
CA ILE A 33 0.43 -5.82 20.78
C ILE A 33 0.15 -4.81 19.66
N SER A 34 0.22 -5.29 18.42
CA SER A 34 -0.35 -4.62 17.25
C SER A 34 -1.72 -5.22 16.97
N LYS A 35 -2.71 -4.37 16.71
CA LYS A 35 -4.06 -4.79 16.34
C LYS A 35 -4.47 -4.11 15.05
N SER A 36 -4.89 -4.91 14.09
CA SER A 36 -5.53 -4.44 12.86
C SER A 36 -6.95 -3.96 13.16
N GLU A 37 -7.30 -2.75 12.74
CA GLU A 37 -8.66 -2.21 12.86
C GLU A 37 -9.53 -2.48 11.63
N GLY A 38 -8.92 -2.91 10.53
CA GLY A 38 -9.64 -3.24 9.31
C GLY A 38 -8.78 -3.06 8.07
N LYS A 39 -9.18 -3.74 7.00
CA LYS A 39 -8.56 -3.67 5.69
C LYS A 39 -9.55 -3.07 4.69
N PHE A 40 -9.05 -2.28 3.77
CA PHE A 40 -9.82 -1.70 2.68
C PHE A 40 -9.09 -1.86 1.35
N GLU A 41 -9.87 -1.91 0.27
CA GLU A 41 -9.36 -1.98 -1.10
C GLU A 41 -10.09 -0.95 -1.96
N TYR A 42 -9.35 -0.23 -2.78
CA TYR A 42 -9.86 0.73 -3.75
C TYR A 42 -9.15 0.54 -5.09
N THR A 43 -9.89 0.62 -6.18
CA THR A 43 -9.34 0.55 -7.54
C THR A 43 -9.37 1.92 -8.19
N PHE A 44 -8.32 2.25 -8.94
CA PHE A 44 -8.15 3.49 -9.68
C PHE A 44 -7.63 3.18 -11.08
N GLU A 45 -7.78 4.13 -12.00
CA GLU A 45 -7.13 4.05 -13.30
C GLU A 45 -5.61 4.26 -13.17
N ASN A 46 -4.82 3.55 -13.97
CA ASN A 46 -3.37 3.77 -14.12
C ASN A 46 -3.09 4.96 -15.06
N SER A 47 -3.70 6.09 -14.73
CA SER A 47 -3.57 7.38 -15.41
C SER A 47 -3.05 8.43 -14.44
N LYS A 48 -2.75 9.63 -14.94
CA LYS A 48 -2.35 10.77 -14.10
C LYS A 48 -3.47 11.15 -13.13
N GLU A 49 -4.70 11.15 -13.62
CA GLU A 49 -5.90 11.48 -12.88
C GLU A 49 -6.19 10.42 -11.81
N GLY A 50 -6.06 9.13 -12.15
CA GLY A 50 -6.19 8.04 -11.20
C GLY A 50 -5.10 8.05 -10.12
N ALA A 51 -3.86 8.41 -10.48
CA ALA A 51 -2.78 8.61 -9.53
C ALA A 51 -3.05 9.76 -8.54
N GLN A 52 -3.64 10.86 -9.01
CA GLN A 52 -4.07 11.97 -8.16
C GLN A 52 -5.21 11.55 -7.23
N ALA A 53 -6.20 10.83 -7.74
CA ALA A 53 -7.32 10.32 -6.95
C ALA A 53 -6.84 9.33 -5.87
N LEU A 54 -5.92 8.42 -6.21
CA LEU A 54 -5.29 7.51 -5.26
C LEU A 54 -4.56 8.29 -4.16
N SER A 55 -3.74 9.27 -4.53
CA SER A 55 -2.98 10.10 -3.58
C SER A 55 -3.89 10.89 -2.64
N GLN A 56 -5.00 11.41 -3.17
CA GLN A 56 -6.01 12.08 -2.37
C GLN A 56 -6.70 11.10 -1.42
N LYS A 57 -7.05 9.90 -1.90
CA LYS A 57 -7.68 8.87 -1.07
C LYS A 57 -6.80 8.44 0.10
N MET A 58 -5.50 8.26 -0.13
CA MET A 58 -4.54 7.95 0.94
C MET A 58 -4.47 9.06 2.00
N LYS A 59 -4.48 10.33 1.58
CA LYS A 59 -4.52 11.48 2.49
C LYS A 59 -5.81 11.51 3.32
N GLU A 60 -6.95 11.25 2.70
CA GLU A 60 -8.26 11.17 3.37
C GLU A 60 -8.27 10.04 4.41
N LEU A 61 -7.78 8.86 4.05
CA LEU A 61 -7.77 7.68 4.91
C LEU A 61 -6.85 7.85 6.12
N ARG A 62 -5.60 8.28 5.90
CA ARG A 62 -4.63 8.44 7.00
C ARG A 62 -5.00 9.59 7.94
N GLY A 63 -5.68 10.61 7.43
CA GLY A 63 -5.95 11.84 8.18
C GLY A 63 -4.66 12.44 8.74
N THR A 64 -4.52 12.41 10.07
CA THR A 64 -3.34 12.91 10.80
C THR A 64 -2.39 11.81 11.26
N PHE A 65 -2.73 10.54 11.05
CA PHE A 65 -1.91 9.42 11.46
C PHE A 65 -0.69 9.26 10.53
N PRO A 66 0.45 8.80 11.06
CA PRO A 66 1.58 8.40 10.21
C PRO A 66 1.12 7.33 9.22
N SER A 67 1.78 7.29 8.06
CA SER A 67 1.56 6.25 7.06
C SER A 67 2.87 5.70 6.52
N ASP A 68 2.93 4.40 6.33
CA ASP A 68 3.95 3.71 5.54
C ASP A 68 3.33 3.25 4.22
N GLU A 69 4.15 3.18 3.17
CA GLU A 69 3.71 2.92 1.80
C GLU A 69 4.62 1.89 1.14
N CYS A 70 4.02 0.88 0.51
CA CYS A 70 4.70 -0.06 -0.37
C CYS A 70 4.09 0.02 -1.76
N ILE A 71 4.92 -0.01 -2.80
CA ILE A 71 4.47 -0.10 -4.18
C ILE A 71 4.95 -1.42 -4.76
N ILE A 72 4.03 -2.17 -5.36
CA ILE A 72 4.29 -3.49 -5.95
C ILE A 72 3.75 -3.47 -7.38
N ASN A 73 4.58 -3.88 -8.32
CA ASN A 73 4.25 -3.86 -9.73
C ASN A 73 4.04 -5.27 -10.27
N PHE A 74 2.81 -5.57 -10.70
CA PHE A 74 2.45 -6.82 -11.39
C PHE A 74 2.22 -6.62 -12.89
N SER A 75 2.31 -5.38 -13.39
CA SER A 75 2.20 -5.12 -14.81
C SER A 75 3.28 -5.90 -15.56
N ARG A 76 2.87 -6.66 -16.58
CA ARG A 76 3.78 -7.34 -17.49
C ARG A 76 4.30 -6.42 -18.61
N SER A 77 3.84 -5.17 -18.60
CA SER A 77 4.15 -4.16 -19.60
C SER A 77 4.78 -2.95 -18.92
N ASP A 78 5.80 -2.39 -19.56
CA ASP A 78 6.44 -1.12 -19.17
C ASP A 78 5.54 0.11 -19.43
N GLU A 79 4.31 -0.10 -19.91
CA GLU A 79 3.40 0.94 -20.37
C GLU A 79 2.35 1.28 -19.30
N GLY A 80 2.69 2.17 -18.37
CA GLY A 80 1.76 2.67 -17.35
C GLY A 80 2.24 3.97 -16.71
N TYR A 81 1.34 4.78 -16.16
CA TYR A 81 1.72 6.05 -15.51
C TYR A 81 2.54 5.79 -14.24
N TYR A 82 2.11 4.83 -13.42
CA TYR A 82 2.78 4.46 -12.18
C TYR A 82 4.00 3.54 -12.39
N ASP A 83 4.07 2.80 -13.51
CA ASP A 83 5.28 2.05 -13.92
C ASP A 83 6.51 2.95 -14.03
N LYS A 84 6.30 4.18 -14.53
CA LYS A 84 7.36 5.21 -14.59
C LYS A 84 7.79 5.71 -13.21
N TRP A 85 6.89 5.70 -12.22
CA TRP A 85 7.19 6.09 -10.83
C TRP A 85 7.89 4.98 -10.04
N VAL A 86 7.58 3.70 -10.32
CA VAL A 86 8.15 2.56 -9.61
C VAL A 86 9.64 2.36 -9.90
N ARG A 87 10.14 2.79 -11.07
CA ARG A 87 11.58 2.71 -11.40
C ARG A 87 12.49 3.40 -10.38
N ASP A 88 11.99 4.36 -9.62
CA ASP A 88 12.73 5.08 -8.58
C ASP A 88 12.47 4.56 -7.14
N THR A 89 11.63 3.54 -6.96
CA THR A 89 11.27 3.04 -5.62
C THR A 89 12.10 1.81 -5.25
N PRO A 90 12.97 1.87 -4.22
CA PRO A 90 13.82 0.75 -3.87
C PRO A 90 13.04 -0.23 -3.00
N LYS A 91 12.50 -1.30 -3.60
CA LYS A 91 12.31 -2.64 -3.00
C LYS A 91 11.50 -3.53 -3.94
N ASN A 92 12.21 -4.28 -4.78
CA ASN A 92 11.66 -5.49 -5.38
C ASN A 92 11.48 -6.52 -4.25
N PHE A 93 10.25 -6.69 -3.77
CA PHE A 93 9.85 -7.92 -3.08
C PHE A 93 9.80 -9.00 -4.17
N GLY A 94 10.63 -10.05 -4.08
CA GLY A 94 10.90 -11.05 -5.14
C GLY A 94 9.68 -11.74 -5.79
N ASP A 95 9.63 -13.08 -5.84
CA ASP A 95 8.53 -13.84 -6.48
C ASP A 95 7.19 -13.63 -5.74
N THR A 96 6.53 -12.51 -6.02
CA THR A 96 5.22 -12.11 -5.49
C THR A 96 4.07 -12.62 -6.36
N GLY A 97 4.36 -13.26 -7.49
CA GLY A 97 3.39 -13.64 -8.54
C GLY A 97 2.28 -14.61 -8.11
N ASN A 98 2.40 -15.26 -6.95
CA ASN A 98 1.38 -16.17 -6.39
C ASN A 98 0.76 -15.67 -5.07
N LEU A 99 1.13 -14.48 -4.59
CA LEU A 99 0.58 -13.95 -3.34
C LEU A 99 -0.70 -13.19 -3.63
N ASN A 100 -1.74 -13.47 -2.85
CA ASN A 100 -2.95 -12.68 -2.92
C ASN A 100 -2.74 -11.28 -2.30
N HIS A 101 -3.63 -10.35 -2.64
CA HIS A 101 -3.60 -8.96 -2.18
C HIS A 101 -3.39 -8.79 -0.67
N LEU A 102 -3.99 -9.68 0.14
CA LEU A 102 -3.88 -9.63 1.59
C LEU A 102 -2.51 -10.08 2.10
N GLN A 103 -1.88 -11.04 1.42
CA GLN A 103 -0.52 -11.49 1.72
C GLN A 103 0.52 -10.44 1.35
N LEU A 104 0.27 -9.66 0.29
CA LEU A 104 1.12 -8.53 -0.10
C LEU A 104 1.06 -7.38 0.91
N ALA A 105 -0.14 -7.06 1.40
CA ALA A 105 -0.30 -6.11 2.50
C ALA A 105 0.44 -6.61 3.77
N ASP A 106 0.39 -7.91 4.06
CA ASP A 106 1.12 -8.52 5.17
C ASP A 106 2.65 -8.41 5.01
N LEU A 107 3.16 -8.62 3.80
CA LEU A 107 4.57 -8.38 3.50
C LEU A 107 4.98 -6.93 3.70
N CYS A 108 4.13 -5.98 3.29
CA CYS A 108 4.39 -4.56 3.53
C CYS A 108 4.49 -4.26 5.03
N LYS A 109 3.55 -4.77 5.84
CA LYS A 109 3.59 -4.62 7.30
C LYS A 109 4.89 -5.16 7.91
N LYS A 110 5.29 -6.38 7.53
CA LYS A 110 6.54 -7.00 7.98
C LYS A 110 7.78 -6.19 7.58
N ALA A 111 7.80 -5.65 6.37
CA ALA A 111 8.90 -4.82 5.88
C ALA A 111 9.09 -3.53 6.70
N HIS A 112 8.02 -3.03 7.31
CA HIS A 112 8.02 -1.86 8.19
C HIS A 112 8.11 -2.23 9.68
N GLY A 113 8.37 -3.51 10.01
CA GLY A 113 8.49 -3.98 11.40
C GLY A 113 7.19 -3.88 12.19
N LYS A 114 6.05 -3.96 11.51
CA LYS A 114 4.70 -3.97 12.08
C LYS A 114 4.17 -5.39 12.02
N GLU A 115 4.27 -6.13 13.12
CA GLU A 115 3.70 -7.48 13.28
C GLU A 115 2.54 -7.46 14.27
#